data_AF-A0A2V8SDJ6-F1
#
_entry.id   AF-A0A2V8SDJ6-F1
#
_cell.length_a   1.000
_cell.length_b   1.000
_cell.length_c   1.000
_cell.angle_alpha   90.00
_cell.angle_beta   90.00
_cell.angle_gamma   90.00
#
_symmetry.space_group_name_H-M   'P 1'
#
loop_
_entity.id
_entity.type
_entity.pdbx_description
1 polymer ?
#
loop_
_entity_poly.entity_id
_entity_poly.type
_entity_poly.pdbx_seq_one_letter_code
_entity_poly.pdbx_strand_id
1 'polypeptide(L)' 'MKVRASVRKICDKCKVIKRRGVVRVICDNPKHKQRQG' A
#
# COMPACT_ATOMS: atom_id res chain seq x y z
N MET A 1 -6.19 5.72 3.89
CA MET A 1 -5.56 4.95 2.80
C MET A 1 -5.27 5.93 1.67
N LYS A 2 -4.04 5.99 1.17
CA LYS A 2 -3.63 6.90 0.09
C LYS A 2 -3.80 6.23 -1.27
N VAL A 3 -4.54 6.84 -2.18
CA VAL A 3 -4.74 6.33 -3.54
C VAL A 3 -3.71 6.98 -4.46
N ARG A 4 -2.92 6.18 -5.19
CA ARG A 4 -1.83 6.65 -6.05
C ARG A 4 -1.69 5.73 -7.25
N ALA A 5 -1.26 6.26 -8.40
CA ALA A 5 -0.93 5.43 -9.56
C ALA A 5 0.28 4.51 -9.29
N SER A 6 1.24 4.98 -8.49
CA SER A 6 2.42 4.23 -8.07
C SER A 6 2.38 3.96 -6.57
N VAL A 7 2.54 2.69 -6.19
CA VAL A 7 2.60 2.26 -4.80
C VAL A 7 3.98 1.70 -4.48
N ARG A 8 4.60 2.21 -3.41
CA ARG A 8 5.94 1.81 -2.96
C ARG A 8 5.95 1.56 -1.45
N LYS A 9 6.89 0.73 -0.99
CA LYS A 9 7.15 0.57 0.46
C LYS A 9 7.74 1.87 1.00
N ILE A 10 7.29 2.28 2.19
CA ILE A 10 7.77 3.50 2.88
C ILE A 10 8.68 3.13 4.06
N CYS A 11 8.44 1.98 4.70
CA CYS A 11 9.25 1.45 5.79
C CYS A 11 9.35 -0.08 5.67
N ASP A 12 10.17 -0.73 6.49
CA ASP A 12 10.42 -2.18 6.43
C ASP A 12 9.17 -3.02 6.70
N LYS A 13 8.27 -2.49 7.55
CA LYS A 13 6.97 -3.11 7.87
C LYS A 13 5.94 -3.00 6.74
N CYS A 14 6.19 -2.22 5.69
CA CYS A 14 5.26 -2.10 4.57
C CYS A 14 5.25 -3.37 3.73
N LYS A 15 4.08 -4.00 3.62
CA LYS A 15 3.87 -5.17 2.77
C LYS A 15 3.03 -4.81 1.56
N VAL A 16 3.52 -5.18 0.38
CA VAL A 16 2.78 -5.05 -0.88
C VAL A 16 1.93 -6.30 -1.03
N ILE A 17 0.63 -6.14 -1.20
CA ILE A 17 -0.33 -7.23 -1.38
C ILE A 17 -1.22 -6.97 -2.59
N LYS A 18 -1.65 -8.02 -3.28
CA LYS A 18 -2.69 -7.94 -4.32
C LYS A 18 -3.99 -8.52 -3.74
N ARG A 19 -5.03 -7.70 -3.61
CA ARG A 19 -6.36 -8.12 -3.13
C ARG A 19 -7.42 -7.68 -4.12
N ARG A 20 -8.27 -8.62 -4.57
CA ARG A 20 -9.34 -8.38 -5.57
C ARG A 20 -8.80 -7.68 -6.83
N GLY A 21 -7.66 -8.16 -7.35
CA GLY A 21 -6.99 -7.57 -8.53
C GLY A 21 -6.20 -6.27 -8.29
N VAL A 22 -6.39 -5.59 -7.15
CA VAL A 22 -5.77 -4.28 -6.87
C VAL A 22 -4.53 -4.43 -5.99
N VAL A 23 -3.43 -3.76 -6.36
CA VAL A 23 -2.21 -3.71 -5.55
C VAL A 23 -2.37 -2.69 -4.42
N ARG A 24 -2.01 -3.09 -3.20
CA ARG A 24 -2.11 -2.26 -1.99
C ARG A 24 -0.84 -2.38 -1.17
N VAL A 25 -0.50 -1.33 -0.45
CA VAL A 25 0.52 -1.38 0.60
C VAL A 25 -0.21 -1.36 1.94
N ILE A 26 0.03 -2.37 2.76
CA ILE A 26 -0.43 -2.43 4.14
C ILE A 26 0.76 -2.21 5.08
N CYS A 27 0.48 -1.59 6.22
CA CYS A 27 1.44 -1.35 7.28
C CYS A 27 0.64 -1.17 8.57
N ASP A 28 1.27 -1.43 9.71
CA ASP A 28 0.72 -1.12 11.04
C ASP A 28 0.49 0.40 11.17
N ASN A 29 1.41 1.21 10.64
CA ASN A 29 1.23 2.65 10.55
C ASN A 29 0.17 3.02 9.50
N PRO A 30 -0.97 3.63 9.88
CA PRO A 30 -2.04 3.99 8.95
C PRO A 30 -1.61 5.02 7.89
N LYS A 31 -0.56 5.82 8.16
CA LYS A 31 -0.03 6.82 7.22
C LYS A 31 0.63 6.20 5.98
N HIS A 32 1.03 4.93 6.05
CA HIS A 32 1.71 4.23 4.96
C HIS A 32 0.78 3.40 4.06
N LYS A 33 -0.49 3.21 4.46
CA LYS A 33 -1.45 2.41 3.70
C LYS A 33 -1.73 3.04 2.35
N GLN A 34 -1.46 2.32 1.26
CA GLN A 34 -1.63 2.80 -0.13
C GLN A 34 -2.48 1.84 -0.98
N ARG A 35 -3.12 2.36 -2.03
CA ARG A 35 -3.85 1.61 -3.07
C ARG A 35 -3.39 2.09 -4.45
N GLN A 36 -3.13 1.16 -5.36
CA GLN A 36 -2.82 1.43 -6.76
C GLN A 36 -4.12 1.72 -7.53
N GLY A 37 -4.16 2.87 -8.20
CA GLY A 37 -5.32 3.35 -8.95
C GLY A 37 -6.25 4.18 -8.10
#